data_AF-A0A6P8J3Q3-F1
#
_entry.id   AF-A0A6P8J3Q3-F1
#
_cell.length_a   1.000
_cell.length_b   1.000
_cell.length_c   1.000
_cell.angle_alpha   90.00
_cell.angle_beta   90.00
_cell.angle_gamma   90.00
#
_symmetry.space_group_name_H-M   'P 1'
#
loop_
_entity.id
_entity.type
_entity.pdbx_description
1 polymer ?
#
loop_
_entity_poly.entity_id
_entity_poly.type
_entity_poly.pdbx_seq_one_letter_code
_entity_poly.pdbx_strand_id
1 'polypeptide(L)'
;IPYSLLIATFVSIQKNVLKQALTHIQACRDLCRRINAGRQASGRDDIAILLTLYEFEAKAKLGESDASLESCLQKAIALPYCEAKTFETLAALAVEPPAFYKDISMKSLRLAVKKHKNSNSVDFNKLSKVYHSLIEMSLNAGSSSDANSKEEAWGIYQEILECIDDNEKATYPEMEAIWLMTKAWNCGIHLFSSGRLKAAEKWCATAMRLLQQLNGFKNNYESKNDGNIPSKVHVQVENGSFSFLISSSPVHMPFLE
;
A
#
# COMPACT_ATOMS: atom_id res chain seq x y z
N ILE A 1 21.74 33.45 19.37
CA ILE A 1 20.33 32.98 19.37
C ILE A 1 20.35 31.50 19.72
N PRO A 2 19.63 31.04 20.76
CA PRO A 2 19.60 29.61 21.08
C PRO A 2 18.92 28.84 19.94
N TYR A 3 19.43 27.64 19.62
CA TYR A 3 18.92 26.79 18.54
C TYR A 3 17.41 26.53 18.63
N SER A 4 16.86 26.44 19.85
CA SER A 4 15.43 26.28 20.10
C SER A 4 14.59 27.46 19.56
N LEU A 5 15.08 28.69 19.68
CA LEU A 5 14.39 29.88 19.18
C LEU A 5 14.44 29.94 17.65
N LEU A 6 15.56 29.53 17.04
CA LEU A 6 15.69 29.42 15.59
C LEU A 6 14.66 28.41 15.01
N ILE A 7 14.59 27.21 15.61
CA ILE A 7 13.63 26.17 15.20
C ILE A 7 12.19 26.66 15.35
N ALA A 8 11.86 27.30 16.48
CA ALA A 8 10.52 27.84 16.70
C ALA A 8 10.13 28.91 15.66
N THR A 9 11.06 29.81 15.32
CA THR A 9 10.82 30.82 14.28
C THR A 9 10.62 30.20 12.91
N PHE A 10 11.42 29.19 12.55
CA PHE A 10 11.30 28.48 11.29
C PHE A 10 9.95 27.75 11.17
N VAL A 11 9.54 27.01 12.20
CA VAL A 11 8.23 26.33 12.25
C VAL A 11 7.09 27.35 12.13
N SER A 12 7.19 28.50 12.81
CA SER A 12 6.19 29.56 12.72
C SER A 12 6.05 30.12 11.31
N ILE A 13 7.18 30.39 10.64
CA ILE A 13 7.19 30.85 9.24
C ILE A 13 6.53 29.82 8.32
N GLN A 14 6.90 28.54 8.45
CA GLN A 14 6.31 27.45 7.65
C GLN A 14 4.79 27.38 7.85
N LYS A 15 4.31 27.44 9.09
CA LYS A 15 2.87 27.44 9.37
C LYS A 15 2.15 28.63 8.74
N ASN A 16 2.75 29.82 8.72
CA ASN A 16 2.16 30.99 8.09
C ASN A 16 2.06 30.85 6.56
N VAL A 17 3.11 30.31 5.92
CA VAL A 17 3.09 30.03 4.47
C VAL A 17 2.01 29.02 4.11
N LEU A 18 1.84 27.95 4.90
CA LEU A 18 0.79 26.96 4.68
C LEU A 18 -0.62 27.54 4.83
N LYS A 19 -0.85 28.40 5.84
CA LYS A 19 -2.12 29.12 5.99
C LYS A 19 -2.41 30.06 4.81
N GLN A 20 -1.38 30.72 4.31
CA GLN A 20 -1.49 31.56 3.12
C GLN A 20 -1.84 30.71 1.88
N ALA A 21 -1.21 29.54 1.72
CA ALA A 21 -1.55 28.60 0.65
C ALA A 21 -3.03 28.18 0.70
N LEU A 22 -3.58 27.88 1.89
CA LEU A 22 -5.01 27.59 2.06
C LEU A 22 -5.91 28.74 1.60
N THR A 23 -5.51 29.98 1.89
CA THR A 23 -6.24 31.18 1.43
C THR A 23 -6.24 31.29 -0.09
N HIS A 24 -5.09 31.05 -0.73
CA HIS A 24 -4.97 31.05 -2.19
C HIS A 24 -5.76 29.92 -2.85
N ILE A 25 -5.73 28.71 -2.27
CA ILE A 25 -6.53 27.56 -2.74
C ILE A 25 -8.02 27.92 -2.72
N GLN A 26 -8.51 28.53 -1.63
CA GLN A 26 -9.90 28.95 -1.55
C GLN A 26 -10.25 30.02 -2.59
N ALA A 27 -9.38 31.02 -2.78
CA ALA A 27 -9.56 32.04 -3.81
C ALA A 27 -9.61 31.44 -5.23
N CYS A 28 -8.76 30.44 -5.53
CA CYS A 28 -8.79 29.70 -6.79
C CYS A 28 -10.11 28.94 -6.97
N ARG A 29 -10.61 28.25 -5.93
CA ARG A 29 -11.91 27.58 -5.98
C ARG A 29 -13.04 28.55 -6.27
N ASP A 30 -13.01 29.74 -5.68
CA ASP A 30 -14.02 30.79 -5.90
C ASP A 30 -13.95 31.35 -7.32
N LEU A 31 -12.75 31.50 -7.87
CA LEU A 31 -12.54 31.91 -9.24
C LEU A 31 -13.05 30.84 -10.23
N CYS A 32 -12.71 29.57 -10.03
CA CYS A 32 -13.21 28.46 -10.84
C CYS A 32 -14.74 28.40 -10.83
N ARG A 33 -15.37 28.54 -9.65
CA ARG A 33 -16.83 28.60 -9.52
C ARG A 33 -17.44 29.74 -10.33
N ARG A 34 -16.84 30.94 -10.29
CA ARG A 34 -17.32 32.10 -11.07
C ARG A 34 -17.16 31.91 -12.57
N ILE A 35 -16.05 31.34 -13.03
CA ILE A 35 -15.81 31.07 -14.46
C ILE A 35 -16.78 30.02 -14.98
N ASN A 36 -17.07 28.98 -14.19
CA ASN A 36 -17.92 27.87 -14.59
C ASN A 36 -19.42 28.16 -14.42
N ALA A 37 -19.82 29.20 -13.66
CA ALA A 37 -21.22 29.59 -13.46
C ALA A 37 -21.96 30.02 -14.76
N GLY A 38 -21.26 30.13 -15.89
CA GLY A 38 -21.83 30.43 -17.21
C GLY A 38 -21.44 29.47 -18.33
N ARG A 39 -20.79 28.33 -18.04
CA ARG A 39 -20.34 27.37 -19.05
C ARG A 39 -20.70 25.95 -18.63
N GLN A 40 -21.13 25.11 -19.57
CA GLN A 40 -21.18 23.67 -19.30
C GLN A 40 -19.73 23.18 -19.08
N ALA A 41 -19.49 22.58 -17.92
CA ALA A 41 -18.18 22.05 -17.55
C ALA A 41 -17.81 20.91 -18.51
N SER A 42 -17.03 21.23 -19.54
CA SER A 42 -16.56 20.28 -20.55
C SER A 42 -15.07 20.04 -20.33
N GLY A 43 -14.73 19.12 -19.43
CA GLY A 43 -13.33 18.71 -19.20
C GLY A 43 -13.15 17.89 -17.92
N ARG A 44 -12.02 17.17 -17.87
CA ARG A 44 -11.50 16.55 -16.64
C ARG A 44 -11.20 17.65 -15.63
N ASP A 45 -11.72 17.54 -14.41
CA ASP A 45 -11.57 18.57 -13.37
C ASP A 45 -10.21 18.44 -12.66
N ASP A 46 -9.13 18.44 -13.45
CA ASP A 46 -7.75 18.30 -12.97
C ASP A 46 -7.38 19.42 -12.00
N ILE A 47 -7.95 20.61 -12.20
CA ILE A 47 -7.76 21.75 -11.30
C ILE A 47 -8.40 21.46 -9.94
N ALA A 48 -9.65 20.96 -9.87
CA ALA A 48 -10.24 20.63 -8.58
C ALA A 48 -9.53 19.47 -7.87
N ILE A 49 -9.01 18.48 -8.61
CA ILE A 49 -8.18 17.41 -8.04
C ILE A 49 -6.92 18.02 -7.41
N LEU A 50 -6.16 18.82 -8.16
CA LEU A 50 -4.95 19.48 -7.68
C LEU A 50 -5.23 20.38 -6.46
N LEU A 51 -6.26 21.22 -6.52
CA LEU A 51 -6.65 22.07 -5.39
C LEU A 51 -7.02 21.24 -4.15
N THR A 52 -7.60 20.05 -4.33
CA THR A 52 -7.93 19.15 -3.22
C THR A 52 -6.69 18.50 -2.63
N LEU A 53 -5.72 18.08 -3.46
CA LEU A 53 -4.43 17.55 -3.00
C LEU A 53 -3.65 18.60 -2.20
N TYR A 54 -3.55 19.83 -2.71
CA TYR A 54 -2.85 20.92 -2.02
C TYR A 54 -3.57 21.33 -0.73
N GLU A 55 -4.90 21.35 -0.72
CA GLU A 55 -5.68 21.63 0.50
C GLU A 55 -5.39 20.56 1.55
N PHE A 56 -5.42 19.28 1.16
CA PHE A 56 -5.14 18.16 2.03
C PHE A 56 -3.71 18.24 2.61
N GLU A 57 -2.70 18.43 1.75
CA GLU A 57 -1.30 18.53 2.16
C GLU A 57 -1.09 19.66 3.16
N ALA A 58 -1.60 20.86 2.85
CA ALA A 58 -1.42 22.02 3.72
C ALA A 58 -2.07 21.79 5.09
N LYS A 59 -3.27 21.22 5.14
CA LYS A 59 -3.97 20.88 6.38
C LYS A 59 -3.25 19.81 7.19
N ALA A 60 -2.74 18.77 6.53
CA ALA A 60 -1.98 17.71 7.18
C ALA A 60 -0.70 18.26 7.81
N LYS A 61 0.06 19.08 7.07
CA LYS A 61 1.30 19.71 7.56
C LYS A 61 1.06 20.77 8.63
N LEU A 62 -0.12 21.39 8.66
CA LEU A 62 -0.53 22.30 9.74
C LEU A 62 -0.93 21.59 11.03
N GLY A 63 -1.15 20.27 10.99
CA GLY A 63 -1.64 19.50 12.14
C GLY A 63 -3.13 19.71 12.38
N GLU A 64 -3.94 19.92 11.33
CA GLU A 64 -5.40 20.02 11.49
C GLU A 64 -6.02 18.69 11.96
N SER A 65 -7.29 18.71 12.37
CA SER A 65 -7.98 17.52 12.86
C SER A 65 -8.27 16.49 11.76
N ASP A 66 -8.43 15.23 12.16
CA ASP A 66 -8.84 14.14 11.27
C ASP A 66 -10.10 14.48 10.49
N ALA A 67 -11.07 15.15 11.12
CA ALA A 67 -12.30 15.59 10.47
C ALA A 67 -12.06 16.57 9.31
N SER A 68 -11.04 17.44 9.42
CA SER A 68 -10.69 18.38 8.36
C SER A 68 -10.06 17.67 7.15
N LEU A 69 -9.21 16.67 7.41
CA LEU A 69 -8.61 15.82 6.37
C LEU A 69 -9.65 14.90 5.73
N GLU A 70 -10.52 14.33 6.52
CA GLU A 70 -11.65 13.52 6.06
C GLU A 70 -12.56 14.33 5.13
N SER A 71 -12.84 15.60 5.44
CA SER A 71 -13.59 16.46 4.52
C SER A 71 -12.90 16.62 3.16
N CYS A 72 -11.57 16.71 3.13
CA CYS A 72 -10.81 16.79 1.88
C CYS A 72 -10.86 15.47 1.10
N LEU A 73 -10.78 14.34 1.80
CA LEU A 73 -10.98 13.03 1.20
C LEU A 73 -12.38 12.89 0.58
N GLN A 74 -13.43 13.34 1.29
CA GLN A 74 -14.80 13.35 0.76
C GLN A 74 -14.94 14.22 -0.48
N LYS A 75 -14.27 15.39 -0.53
CA LYS A 75 -14.20 16.21 -1.75
C LYS A 75 -13.58 15.41 -2.91
N ALA A 76 -12.47 14.72 -2.67
CA ALA A 76 -11.81 13.91 -3.71
C ALA A 76 -12.69 12.75 -4.21
N ILE A 77 -13.46 12.10 -3.32
CA ILE A 77 -14.42 11.05 -3.68
C ILE A 77 -15.54 11.59 -4.58
N ALA A 78 -16.02 12.81 -4.30
CA ALA A 78 -17.10 13.44 -5.05
C ALA A 78 -16.68 13.97 -6.43
N LEU A 79 -15.37 14.07 -6.72
CA LEU A 79 -14.89 14.57 -8.00
C LEU A 79 -15.10 13.53 -9.12
N PRO A 80 -15.70 13.93 -10.26
CA PRO A 80 -15.79 13.06 -11.42
C PRO A 80 -14.39 12.77 -11.95
N TYR A 81 -14.16 11.53 -12.42
CA TYR A 81 -12.86 11.09 -12.96
C TYR A 81 -11.70 11.06 -11.96
N CYS A 82 -11.96 11.10 -10.66
CA CYS A 82 -10.92 10.89 -9.65
C CYS A 82 -10.37 9.45 -9.75
N GLU A 83 -9.07 9.35 -10.07
CA GLU A 83 -8.35 8.11 -10.32
C GLU A 83 -7.80 7.50 -9.03
N ALA A 84 -7.45 6.20 -9.06
CA ALA A 84 -6.79 5.53 -7.95
C ALA A 84 -5.52 6.29 -7.50
N LYS A 85 -4.77 6.86 -8.45
CA LYS A 85 -3.53 7.58 -8.18
C LYS A 85 -3.73 8.79 -7.26
N THR A 86 -4.86 9.48 -7.36
CA THR A 86 -5.19 10.60 -6.47
C THR A 86 -5.28 10.14 -5.02
N PHE A 87 -5.89 8.98 -4.77
CA PHE A 87 -6.00 8.40 -3.43
C PHE A 87 -4.66 7.85 -2.93
N GLU A 88 -3.81 7.29 -3.80
CA GLU A 88 -2.43 6.95 -3.45
C GLU A 88 -1.63 8.19 -2.99
N THR A 89 -1.79 9.32 -3.68
CA THR A 89 -1.15 10.58 -3.29
C THR A 89 -1.69 11.11 -1.95
N LEU A 90 -3.00 11.08 -1.74
CA LEU A 90 -3.60 11.47 -0.45
C LEU A 90 -3.05 10.60 0.70
N ALA A 91 -2.93 9.29 0.47
CA ALA A 91 -2.36 8.37 1.45
C ALA A 91 -0.90 8.73 1.80
N ALA A 92 -0.08 9.02 0.79
CA ALA A 92 1.31 9.42 1.00
C ALA A 92 1.41 10.75 1.77
N LEU A 93 0.63 11.76 1.39
CA LEU A 93 0.59 13.06 2.06
C LEU A 93 0.15 12.96 3.52
N ALA A 94 -0.73 12.01 3.85
CA ALA A 94 -1.25 11.81 5.20
C ALA A 94 -0.16 11.34 6.19
N VAL A 95 0.90 10.71 5.70
CA VAL A 95 2.02 10.20 6.52
C VAL A 95 3.35 10.84 6.16
N GLU A 96 3.35 11.89 5.33
CA GLU A 96 4.54 12.65 4.98
C GLU A 96 4.91 13.59 6.15
N PRO A 97 6.12 13.50 6.73
CA PRO A 97 6.54 14.37 7.81
C PRO A 97 6.37 15.86 7.46
N PRO A 98 5.86 16.70 8.39
CA PRO A 98 5.59 16.41 9.80
C PRO A 98 4.24 15.74 10.11
N ALA A 99 3.45 15.40 9.10
CA ALA A 99 2.14 14.77 9.27
C ALA A 99 2.26 13.27 9.56
N PHE A 100 1.33 12.73 10.36
CA PHE A 100 1.20 11.28 10.57
C PHE A 100 -0.23 10.91 10.95
N TYR A 101 -1.06 10.69 9.92
CA TYR A 101 -2.48 10.34 10.01
C TYR A 101 -2.71 8.95 9.44
N LYS A 102 -2.31 7.93 10.21
CA LYS A 102 -2.32 6.52 9.78
C LYS A 102 -3.69 6.08 9.26
N ASP A 103 -4.76 6.36 9.99
CA ASP A 103 -6.11 5.89 9.64
C ASP A 103 -6.64 6.54 8.35
N ILE A 104 -6.39 7.84 8.17
CA ILE A 104 -6.72 8.56 6.93
C ILE A 104 -5.94 8.01 5.74
N SER A 105 -4.66 7.68 5.95
CA SER A 105 -3.81 7.08 4.93
C SER A 105 -4.29 5.68 4.54
N MET A 106 -4.58 4.81 5.52
CA MET A 106 -5.17 3.48 5.31
C MET A 106 -6.47 3.57 4.51
N LYS A 107 -7.37 4.47 4.92
CA LYS A 107 -8.65 4.69 4.23
C LYS A 107 -8.47 5.17 2.79
N SER A 108 -7.51 6.05 2.55
CA SER A 108 -7.17 6.52 1.20
C SER A 108 -6.64 5.38 0.33
N LEU A 109 -5.74 4.54 0.84
CA LEU A 109 -5.27 3.35 0.11
C LEU A 109 -6.41 2.36 -0.20
N ARG A 110 -7.35 2.14 0.73
CA ARG A 110 -8.53 1.30 0.47
C ARG A 110 -9.40 1.84 -0.67
N LEU A 111 -9.54 3.17 -0.79
CA LEU A 111 -10.22 3.79 -1.91
C LEU A 111 -9.44 3.60 -3.22
N ALA A 112 -8.11 3.67 -3.19
CA ALA A 112 -7.26 3.36 -4.34
C ALA A 112 -7.44 1.90 -4.80
N VAL A 113 -7.45 0.92 -3.88
CA VAL A 113 -7.74 -0.50 -4.17
C VAL A 113 -9.09 -0.64 -4.86
N LYS A 114 -10.14 -0.04 -4.30
CA LYS A 114 -11.49 -0.09 -4.89
C LYS A 114 -11.51 0.47 -6.32
N LYS A 115 -10.78 1.55 -6.58
CA LYS A 115 -10.68 2.15 -7.92
C LYS A 115 -9.91 1.27 -8.91
N HIS A 116 -8.80 0.67 -8.49
CA HIS A 116 -8.05 -0.28 -9.32
C HIS A 116 -8.88 -1.53 -9.65
N LYS A 117 -9.59 -2.10 -8.67
CA LYS A 117 -10.47 -3.27 -8.87
C LYS A 117 -11.66 -2.99 -9.80
N ASN A 118 -12.22 -1.78 -9.73
CA ASN A 118 -13.36 -1.37 -10.56
C ASN A 118 -12.96 -0.86 -11.96
N SER A 119 -11.67 -0.87 -12.30
CA SER A 119 -11.20 -0.46 -13.63
C SER A 119 -11.52 -1.55 -14.66
N ASN A 120 -11.75 -1.16 -15.92
CA ASN A 120 -12.10 -2.09 -17.02
C ASN A 120 -11.10 -3.26 -17.19
N SER A 121 -9.83 -3.02 -16.83
CA SER A 121 -8.79 -4.03 -16.76
C SER A 121 -7.96 -3.81 -15.49
N VAL A 122 -7.91 -4.81 -14.61
CA VAL A 122 -7.16 -4.73 -13.36
C VAL A 122 -5.66 -4.80 -13.65
N ASP A 123 -4.94 -3.72 -13.33
CA ASP A 123 -3.48 -3.65 -13.42
C ASP A 123 -2.87 -4.15 -12.10
N PHE A 124 -2.52 -5.43 -12.06
CA PHE A 124 -1.95 -6.06 -10.86
C PHE A 124 -0.60 -5.47 -10.44
N ASN A 125 0.16 -4.83 -11.33
CA ASN A 125 1.41 -4.15 -10.95
C ASN A 125 1.15 -2.87 -10.16
N LYS A 126 0.06 -2.16 -10.46
CA LYS A 126 -0.34 -0.99 -9.67
C LYS A 126 -1.05 -1.40 -8.40
N LEU A 127 -1.97 -2.36 -8.50
CA LEU A 127 -2.73 -2.85 -7.37
C LEU A 127 -1.82 -3.49 -6.31
N SER A 128 -0.81 -4.26 -6.71
CA SER A 128 0.14 -4.87 -5.77
C SER A 128 0.90 -3.82 -4.95
N LYS A 129 1.30 -2.70 -5.56
CA LYS A 129 1.98 -1.60 -4.84
C LYS A 129 1.08 -0.95 -3.79
N VAL A 130 -0.20 -0.79 -4.09
CA VAL A 130 -1.17 -0.26 -3.11
C VAL A 130 -1.35 -1.25 -1.96
N TYR A 131 -1.45 -2.55 -2.24
CA TYR A 131 -1.50 -3.59 -1.21
C TYR A 131 -0.23 -3.66 -0.38
N HIS A 132 0.94 -3.52 -1.00
CA HIS A 132 2.22 -3.44 -0.33
C HIS A 132 2.20 -2.33 0.72
N SER A 133 1.81 -1.11 0.33
CA SER A 133 1.68 0.02 1.27
C SER A 133 0.65 -0.25 2.38
N LEU A 134 -0.49 -0.86 2.07
CA LEU A 134 -1.50 -1.23 3.09
C LEU A 134 -0.94 -2.22 4.12
N ILE A 135 -0.24 -3.25 3.65
CA ILE A 135 0.34 -4.28 4.51
C ILE A 135 1.49 -3.72 5.32
N GLU A 136 2.37 -2.92 4.69
CA GLU A 136 3.39 -2.18 5.43
C GLU A 136 2.74 -1.30 6.49
N MET A 137 1.71 -0.50 6.19
CA MET A 137 1.06 0.30 7.23
C MET A 137 0.39 -0.52 8.33
N SER A 138 -0.16 -1.68 8.00
CA SER A 138 -0.80 -2.58 8.98
C SER A 138 0.22 -3.28 9.88
N LEU A 139 1.36 -3.69 9.32
CA LEU A 139 2.40 -4.45 10.03
C LEU A 139 3.55 -3.57 10.57
N ASN A 140 3.77 -2.39 10.01
CA ASN A 140 4.88 -1.48 10.28
C ASN A 140 4.52 -0.43 11.35
N ALA A 141 4.15 -0.96 12.51
CA ALA A 141 4.86 -0.61 13.73
C ALA A 141 5.52 -1.91 14.19
N GLY A 142 6.63 -2.29 13.51
CA GLY A 142 7.30 -3.60 13.50
C GLY A 142 7.75 -4.22 14.84
N SER A 143 7.14 -3.83 15.95
CA SER A 143 7.27 -4.36 17.30
C SER A 143 5.98 -5.02 17.82
N SER A 144 4.85 -4.93 17.11
CA SER A 144 3.58 -5.30 17.74
C SER A 144 3.38 -6.82 17.80
N SER A 145 3.51 -7.36 19.00
CA SER A 145 2.80 -8.59 19.41
C SER A 145 1.27 -8.39 19.39
N ASP A 146 0.80 -7.21 18.96
CA ASP A 146 -0.59 -6.83 18.85
C ASP A 146 -1.33 -7.75 17.88
N ALA A 147 -2.41 -8.34 18.38
CA ALA A 147 -3.25 -9.24 17.63
C ALA A 147 -4.06 -8.48 16.58
N ASN A 148 -4.45 -7.24 16.89
CA ASN A 148 -5.37 -6.46 16.08
C ASN A 148 -4.71 -6.03 14.77
N SER A 149 -3.48 -5.52 14.83
CA SER A 149 -2.67 -5.18 13.66
C SER A 149 -2.46 -6.39 12.72
N LYS A 150 -2.24 -7.58 13.29
CA LYS A 150 -2.11 -8.82 12.51
C LYS A 150 -3.44 -9.28 11.90
N GLU A 151 -4.56 -9.12 12.61
CA GLU A 151 -5.86 -9.50 12.06
C GLU A 151 -6.27 -8.57 10.90
N GLU A 152 -6.04 -7.26 11.04
CA GLU A 152 -6.27 -6.29 9.97
C GLU A 152 -5.40 -6.61 8.74
N ALA A 153 -4.10 -6.84 8.95
CA ALA A 153 -3.19 -7.25 7.87
C ALA A 153 -3.67 -8.54 7.21
N TRP A 154 -4.08 -9.53 7.99
CA TRP A 154 -4.57 -10.80 7.46
C TRP A 154 -5.81 -10.63 6.58
N GLY A 155 -6.73 -9.73 6.93
CA GLY A 155 -7.86 -9.38 6.06
C GLY A 155 -7.41 -8.88 4.68
N ILE A 156 -6.36 -8.06 4.62
CA ILE A 156 -5.76 -7.61 3.35
C ILE A 156 -5.18 -8.79 2.58
N TYR A 157 -4.51 -9.73 3.25
CA TYR A 157 -4.01 -10.95 2.60
C TYR A 157 -5.12 -11.80 1.97
N GLN A 158 -6.26 -11.93 2.64
CA GLN A 158 -7.40 -12.66 2.06
C GLN A 158 -7.93 -11.96 0.81
N GLU A 159 -8.08 -10.63 0.84
CA GLU A 159 -8.49 -9.87 -0.34
C GLU A 159 -7.53 -10.04 -1.53
N ILE A 160 -6.21 -10.10 -1.26
CA ILE A 160 -5.21 -10.35 -2.30
C ILE A 160 -5.37 -11.75 -2.88
N LEU A 161 -5.49 -12.77 -2.02
CA LEU A 161 -5.67 -14.16 -2.45
C LEU A 161 -6.95 -14.35 -3.28
N GLU A 162 -8.07 -13.74 -2.87
CA GLU A 162 -9.31 -13.72 -3.65
C GLU A 162 -9.08 -13.08 -5.03
N CYS A 163 -8.35 -11.96 -5.10
CA CYS A 163 -8.04 -11.32 -6.39
C CYS A 163 -7.16 -12.18 -7.30
N ILE A 164 -6.29 -13.02 -6.74
CA ILE A 164 -5.44 -13.95 -7.48
C ILE A 164 -6.28 -15.13 -7.96
N ASP A 165 -7.08 -15.73 -7.08
CA ASP A 165 -7.88 -16.92 -7.35
C ASP A 165 -9.00 -16.61 -8.39
N ASP A 166 -9.63 -15.44 -8.31
CA ASP A 166 -10.71 -15.02 -9.24
C ASP A 166 -10.22 -14.73 -10.67
N ASN A 167 -8.90 -14.57 -10.87
CA ASN A 167 -8.35 -14.02 -12.10
C ASN A 167 -7.29 -14.96 -12.71
N GLU A 168 -7.71 -16.16 -13.10
CA GLU A 168 -6.86 -17.24 -13.65
C GLU A 168 -5.91 -16.81 -14.78
N LYS A 169 -6.25 -15.75 -15.54
CA LYS A 169 -5.42 -15.22 -16.65
C LYS A 169 -4.49 -14.08 -16.23
N ALA A 170 -4.65 -13.52 -15.04
CA ALA A 170 -3.90 -12.37 -14.61
C ALA A 170 -2.78 -12.77 -13.65
N THR A 171 -1.55 -12.49 -14.05
CA THR A 171 -0.36 -12.81 -13.26
C THR A 171 -0.15 -11.73 -12.21
N TYR A 172 -0.36 -12.07 -10.94
CA TYR A 172 0.09 -11.22 -9.83
C TYR A 172 1.63 -11.12 -9.85
N PRO A 173 2.23 -9.95 -9.59
CA PRO A 173 3.69 -9.79 -9.67
C PRO A 173 4.42 -10.77 -8.74
N GLU A 174 5.29 -11.59 -9.32
CA GLU A 174 5.98 -12.68 -8.61
C GLU A 174 6.80 -12.18 -7.41
N MET A 175 7.55 -11.10 -7.57
CA MET A 175 8.35 -10.51 -6.49
C MET A 175 7.48 -10.04 -5.31
N GLU A 176 6.28 -9.52 -5.59
CA GLU A 176 5.34 -9.12 -4.55
C GLU A 176 4.72 -10.35 -3.86
N ALA A 177 4.42 -11.42 -4.61
CA ALA A 177 3.95 -12.67 -4.03
C ALA A 177 5.01 -13.31 -3.11
N ILE A 178 6.29 -13.28 -3.49
CA ILE A 178 7.42 -13.74 -2.66
C ILE A 178 7.53 -12.88 -1.38
N TRP A 179 7.43 -11.55 -1.51
CA TRP A 179 7.46 -10.65 -0.36
C TRP A 179 6.30 -10.92 0.61
N LEU A 180 5.07 -11.04 0.09
CA LEU A 180 3.87 -11.36 0.85
C LEU A 180 4.01 -12.69 1.60
N MET A 181 4.47 -13.73 0.89
CA MET A 181 4.69 -15.06 1.45
C MET A 181 5.69 -15.00 2.61
N THR A 182 6.81 -14.31 2.41
CA THR A 182 7.87 -14.16 3.43
C THR A 182 7.35 -13.43 4.66
N LYS A 183 6.62 -12.33 4.47
CA LYS A 183 5.99 -11.57 5.57
C LYS A 183 4.96 -12.40 6.33
N ALA A 184 4.13 -13.17 5.63
CA ALA A 184 3.13 -14.04 6.25
C ALA A 184 3.78 -15.18 7.05
N TRP A 185 4.83 -15.80 6.49
CA TRP A 185 5.60 -16.83 7.18
C TRP A 185 6.23 -16.29 8.47
N ASN A 186 6.90 -15.14 8.39
CA ASN A 186 7.51 -14.49 9.56
C ASN A 186 6.45 -14.17 10.65
N CYS A 187 5.28 -13.66 10.25
CA CYS A 187 4.18 -13.45 11.19
C CYS A 187 3.74 -14.76 11.87
N GLY A 188 3.64 -15.85 11.10
CA GLY A 188 3.32 -17.19 11.61
C GLY A 188 4.35 -17.68 12.62
N ILE A 189 5.64 -17.60 12.31
CA ILE A 189 6.74 -18.00 13.20
C ILE A 189 6.71 -17.18 14.49
N HIS A 190 6.59 -15.85 14.42
CA HIS A 190 6.52 -15.00 15.61
C HIS A 190 5.33 -15.35 16.51
N LEU A 191 4.16 -15.63 15.92
CA LEU A 191 2.97 -16.05 16.67
C LEU A 191 3.14 -17.44 17.29
N PHE A 192 3.78 -18.36 16.58
CA PHE A 192 4.10 -19.70 17.07
C PHE A 192 5.02 -19.62 18.29
N SER A 193 6.12 -18.88 18.17
CA SER A 193 7.05 -18.63 19.28
C SER A 193 6.39 -17.93 20.47
N SER A 194 5.30 -17.19 20.25
CA SER A 194 4.50 -16.56 21.30
C SER A 194 3.39 -17.45 21.88
N GLY A 195 3.36 -18.74 21.52
CA GLY A 195 2.36 -19.71 21.99
C GLY A 195 0.97 -19.58 21.36
N ARG A 196 0.79 -18.71 20.37
CA ARG A 196 -0.52 -18.45 19.72
C ARG A 196 -0.73 -19.37 18.52
N LEU A 197 -0.81 -20.67 18.78
CA LEU A 197 -0.78 -21.72 17.75
C LEU A 197 -1.85 -21.56 16.66
N LYS A 198 -3.11 -21.26 17.03
CA LYS A 198 -4.19 -21.07 16.04
C LYS A 198 -3.94 -19.89 15.08
N ALA A 199 -3.42 -18.78 15.62
CA ALA A 199 -3.09 -17.62 14.81
C ALA A 199 -1.85 -17.90 13.95
N ALA A 200 -0.87 -18.61 14.49
CA ALA A 200 0.31 -19.04 13.76
C ALA A 200 -0.05 -19.93 12.56
N GLU A 201 -0.88 -20.96 12.78
CA GLU A 201 -1.37 -21.86 11.73
C GLU A 201 -2.06 -21.09 10.60
N LYS A 202 -2.95 -20.14 10.94
CA LYS A 202 -3.63 -19.27 9.99
C LYS A 202 -2.66 -18.48 9.10
N TRP A 203 -1.61 -17.91 9.68
CA TRP A 203 -0.58 -17.16 8.95
C TRP A 203 0.33 -18.07 8.11
N CYS A 204 0.75 -19.22 8.65
CA CYS A 204 1.53 -20.22 7.91
C CYS A 204 0.74 -20.79 6.73
N ALA A 205 -0.56 -21.10 6.91
CA ALA A 205 -1.44 -21.56 5.84
C ALA A 205 -1.57 -20.51 4.73
N THR A 206 -1.66 -19.23 5.09
CA THR A 206 -1.67 -18.11 4.13
C THR A 206 -0.36 -18.06 3.32
N ALA A 207 0.78 -18.21 3.98
CA ALA A 207 2.08 -18.29 3.30
C ALA A 207 2.17 -19.49 2.35
N MET A 208 1.67 -20.66 2.76
CA MET A 208 1.65 -21.87 1.93
C MET A 208 0.76 -21.72 0.69
N ARG A 209 -0.39 -21.05 0.80
CA ARG A 209 -1.25 -20.73 -0.36
C ARG A 209 -0.52 -19.84 -1.36
N LEU A 210 0.16 -18.79 -0.89
CA LEU A 210 0.96 -17.92 -1.76
C LEU A 210 2.11 -18.68 -2.44
N LEU A 211 2.75 -19.62 -1.73
CA LEU A 211 3.81 -20.46 -2.29
C LEU A 211 3.29 -21.38 -3.42
N GLN A 212 2.08 -21.93 -3.29
CA GLN A 212 1.47 -22.74 -4.35
C GLN A 212 1.26 -21.94 -5.64
N GLN A 213 0.88 -20.67 -5.53
CA GLN A 213 0.78 -19.76 -6.67
C GLN A 213 2.15 -19.55 -7.35
N LEU A 214 3.22 -19.42 -6.56
CA LEU A 214 4.59 -19.31 -7.07
C LEU A 214 5.06 -20.56 -7.84
N ASN A 215 4.70 -21.75 -7.37
CA ASN A 215 5.02 -23.00 -8.09
C ASN A 215 4.30 -23.08 -9.45
N GLY A 216 3.08 -22.53 -9.53
CA GLY A 216 2.38 -22.34 -10.81
C GLY A 216 3.16 -21.43 -11.77
N PHE A 217 3.75 -20.33 -11.26
CA PHE A 217 4.60 -19.46 -12.08
C PHE A 217 5.85 -20.19 -12.59
N LYS A 218 6.54 -20.97 -11.74
CA LYS A 218 7.71 -21.75 -12.14
C LYS A 218 7.41 -22.71 -13.30
N ASN A 219 6.31 -23.45 -13.22
CA ASN A 219 5.89 -24.38 -14.27
C ASN A 219 5.53 -23.65 -15.58
N ASN A 220 4.98 -22.42 -15.49
CA ASN A 220 4.68 -21.58 -16.65
C ASN A 220 5.94 -21.06 -17.36
N TYR A 221 7.06 -20.86 -16.64
CA TYR A 221 8.34 -20.50 -17.25
C TYR A 221 9.04 -21.71 -17.86
N GLU A 222 8.99 -22.88 -17.21
CA GLU A 222 9.57 -24.11 -17.72
C GLU A 222 8.88 -24.55 -19.03
N SER A 223 7.54 -24.51 -19.08
CA SER A 223 6.79 -24.81 -20.31
C SER A 223 6.98 -23.79 -21.44
N LYS A 224 7.33 -22.53 -21.13
CA LYS A 224 7.70 -21.52 -22.14
C LYS A 224 9.14 -21.66 -22.63
N ASN A 225 9.99 -22.34 -21.87
CA ASN A 225 11.41 -22.56 -22.15
C ASN A 225 11.70 -23.98 -22.70
N ASP A 226 10.70 -24.73 -23.17
CA ASP A 226 10.88 -25.99 -23.90
C ASP A 226 11.61 -25.83 -25.27
N GLY A 227 12.10 -24.63 -25.56
CA GLY A 227 13.21 -24.38 -26.49
C GLY A 227 14.58 -24.37 -25.78
N ASN A 228 15.02 -25.53 -25.28
CA ASN A 228 16.42 -25.90 -25.00
C ASN A 228 17.12 -25.22 -23.80
N ILE A 229 17.26 -25.93 -22.66
CA ILE A 229 18.46 -26.11 -21.79
C ILE A 229 18.05 -26.92 -20.53
N PRO A 230 18.80 -27.96 -20.09
CA PRO A 230 18.46 -28.72 -18.88
C PRO A 230 19.13 -28.13 -17.63
N SER A 231 18.37 -27.87 -16.57
CA SER A 231 18.92 -27.72 -15.21
C SER A 231 17.87 -28.12 -14.15
N LYS A 232 18.13 -29.27 -13.52
CA LYS A 232 17.28 -29.89 -12.50
C LYS A 232 17.30 -29.09 -11.19
N VAL A 233 16.10 -28.72 -10.70
CA VAL A 233 15.85 -28.43 -9.28
C VAL A 233 14.74 -29.36 -8.83
N HIS A 234 15.08 -30.41 -8.08
CA HIS A 234 14.10 -31.29 -7.45
C HIS A 234 13.75 -30.77 -6.05
N VAL A 235 12.48 -30.46 -5.84
CA VAL A 235 11.90 -30.24 -4.51
C VAL A 235 11.23 -31.56 -4.10
N GLN A 236 11.71 -32.18 -3.03
CA GLN A 236 11.11 -33.40 -2.49
C GLN A 236 10.42 -33.08 -1.17
N VAL A 237 9.10 -33.32 -1.12
CA VAL A 237 8.26 -33.12 0.07
C VAL A 237 8.09 -34.48 0.74
N GLU A 238 8.78 -34.70 1.85
CA GLU A 238 8.47 -35.82 2.74
C GLU A 238 8.16 -35.29 4.14
N ASN A 239 7.01 -35.71 4.67
CA ASN A 239 6.61 -35.59 6.07
C ASN A 239 6.88 -34.24 6.76
N GLY A 240 6.43 -33.16 6.12
CA GLY A 240 6.29 -31.85 6.78
C GLY A 240 7.59 -31.12 7.12
N SER A 241 8.74 -31.53 6.57
CA SER A 241 10.00 -30.79 6.66
C SER A 241 10.57 -30.51 5.27
N PHE A 242 10.80 -29.23 4.93
CA PHE A 242 11.53 -28.85 3.72
C PHE A 242 13.04 -28.97 3.99
N SER A 243 13.72 -29.85 3.25
CA SER A 243 15.18 -29.89 3.19
C SER A 243 15.65 -29.41 1.82
N PHE A 244 16.37 -28.28 1.78
CA PHE A 244 17.11 -27.82 0.60
C PHE A 244 18.43 -28.58 0.51
N LEU A 245 18.58 -29.49 -0.46
CA LEU A 245 19.89 -30.06 -0.80
C LEU A 245 20.54 -29.21 -1.90
N ILE A 246 21.37 -28.27 -1.48
CA ILE A 246 22.32 -27.59 -2.37
C ILE A 246 23.60 -28.42 -2.36
N SER A 247 23.90 -29.16 -3.42
CA SER A 247 25.19 -29.83 -3.53
C SER A 247 26.28 -28.80 -3.86
N SER A 248 27.09 -28.52 -2.83
CA SER A 248 28.48 -28.05 -2.87
C SER A 248 28.77 -26.55 -3.08
N SER A 249 29.05 -25.93 -1.92
CA SER A 249 29.96 -24.80 -1.63
C SER A 249 29.44 -23.35 -1.60
N PRO A 250 29.99 -22.52 -0.68
CA PRO A 250 29.19 -21.76 0.26
C PRO A 250 28.96 -20.33 -0.22
N VAL A 251 27.71 -19.91 -0.25
CA VAL A 251 27.37 -18.48 -0.23
C VAL A 251 26.39 -18.28 0.91
N HIS A 252 26.92 -17.70 1.98
CA HIS A 252 26.20 -17.03 3.04
C HIS A 252 25.04 -16.24 2.41
N MET A 253 23.77 -16.57 2.69
CA MET A 253 22.67 -15.65 2.39
C MET A 253 22.70 -14.56 3.47
N PRO A 254 23.09 -13.31 3.14
CA PRO A 254 22.89 -12.20 4.04
C PRO A 254 21.42 -11.80 3.88
N PHE A 255 20.61 -12.13 4.87
CA PHE A 255 19.30 -11.50 5.00
C PHE A 255 19.54 -10.00 5.19
N LEU A 256 19.00 -9.20 4.27
CA LEU A 256 19.03 -7.74 4.30
C LEU A 256 18.38 -7.22 5.59
N GLU A 257 19.23 -6.69 6.48
CA GLU A 257 18.90 -5.61 7.42
C GLU A 257 18.51 -4.32 6.65
#